data_AF-A0A3D2N1R4-F1
#
_entry.id   AF-A0A3D2N1R4-F1
#
_cell.length_a   1.000
_cell.length_b   1.000
_cell.length_c   1.000
_cell.angle_alpha   90.00
_cell.angle_beta   90.00
_cell.angle_gamma   90.00
#
_symmetry.space_group_name_H-M   'P 1'
#
loop_
_entity.id
_entity.type
_entity.pdbx_description
1 polymer ?
#
loop_
_entity_poly.entity_id
_entity_poly.type
_entity_poly.pdbx_seq_one_letter_code
_entity_poly.pdbx_strand_id
1 'polypeptide(L)' 'ASTRVVISTVGPYARYGTTLLEACAIEGTHYCDLTGEPQWMASVFDRVSPMAEESGARLVHCCGFDSIPSD' A
#
# COMPACT_ATOMS: atom_id res chain seq x y z
N ALA A 1 -4.93 4.39 22.09
CA ALA A 1 -5.48 3.42 21.11
C ALA A 1 -4.42 3.18 20.03
N SER A 2 -4.30 1.96 19.50
CA SER A 2 -3.38 1.65 18.39
C SER A 2 -4.20 1.26 17.16
N THR A 3 -3.78 1.71 15.97
CA THR A 3 -4.42 1.42 14.68
C THR A 3 -4.01 0.03 14.21
N ARG A 4 -4.99 -0.80 13.83
CA ARG A 4 -4.70 -2.15 13.29
C ARG A 4 -4.53 -2.16 11.77
N VAL A 5 -5.30 -1.31 11.09
CA VAL A 5 -5.35 -1.25 9.62
C VAL A 5 -5.50 0.20 9.19
N VAL A 6 -4.77 0.60 8.16
CA VAL A 6 -4.98 1.84 7.41
C VAL A 6 -5.50 1.50 6.02
N ILE A 7 -6.54 2.21 5.59
CA ILE A 7 -7.11 2.07 4.25
C ILE A 7 -6.88 3.39 3.51
N SER A 8 -6.05 3.37 2.47
CA SER A 8 -5.81 4.54 1.62
C SER A 8 -6.72 4.47 0.39
N THR A 9 -7.59 5.46 0.24
CA THR A 9 -8.65 5.43 -0.80
C THR A 9 -8.40 6.40 -1.95
N VAL A 10 -7.35 7.22 -1.88
CA VAL A 10 -7.10 8.29 -2.85
C VAL A 10 -5.61 8.42 -3.13
N GLY A 11 -5.24 8.32 -4.41
CA GLY A 11 -3.90 8.61 -4.92
C GLY A 11 -3.68 10.08 -5.28
N PRO A 12 -2.67 10.43 -6.10
CA PRO A 12 -1.73 9.52 -6.78
C PRO A 12 -0.71 8.89 -5.81
N TYR A 13 -0.59 7.57 -5.84
CA TYR A 13 0.19 6.81 -4.87
C TYR A 13 1.70 6.92 -5.10
N ALA A 14 2.13 7.00 -6.36
CA ALA A 14 3.50 7.28 -6.76
C ALA A 14 4.06 8.56 -6.16
N ARG A 15 3.18 9.51 -5.83
CA ARG A 15 3.54 10.81 -5.27
C ARG A 15 3.46 10.86 -3.75
N TYR A 16 2.46 10.18 -3.17
CA TYR A 16 2.11 10.37 -1.75
C TYR A 16 2.03 9.07 -0.94
N GLY A 17 1.95 7.91 -1.60
CA GLY A 17 1.71 6.62 -0.96
C GLY A 17 2.92 6.04 -0.24
N THR A 18 4.14 6.30 -0.73
CA THR A 18 5.37 5.66 -0.24
C THR A 18 5.60 5.86 1.26
N THR A 19 5.46 7.10 1.76
CA THR A 19 5.68 7.39 3.19
C THR A 19 4.66 6.68 4.08
N LEU A 20 3.39 6.61 3.66
CA LEU A 20 2.35 5.93 4.43
C LEU A 20 2.57 4.42 4.43
N LEU A 21 2.91 3.85 3.27
CA LEU A 21 3.17 2.43 3.11
C LEU A 21 4.33 1.97 4.00
N GLU A 22 5.42 2.74 4.04
CA GLU A 22 6.59 2.49 4.89
C GLU A 22 6.27 2.61 6.37
N ALA A 23 5.51 3.63 6.78
CA ALA A 23 5.10 3.76 8.17
C ALA A 23 4.26 2.56 8.61
N CYS A 24 3.35 2.08 7.77
CA CYS A 24 2.56 0.87 8.06
C CYS A 24 3.45 -0.36 8.17
N ALA A 25 4.41 -0.52 7.24
CA ALA A 25 5.35 -1.63 7.23
C ALA A 25 6.26 -1.66 8.46
N ILE A 26 6.73 -0.51 8.94
CA ILE A 26 7.61 -0.42 10.12
C ILE A 26 6.82 -0.68 11.41
N GLU A 27 5.64 -0.11 11.55
CA GLU A 27 4.84 -0.16 12.79
C GLU A 27 4.03 -1.47 12.94
N GLY A 28 4.11 -2.41 11.99
CA GLY A 28 3.29 -3.61 12.01
C GLY A 28 1.80 -3.36 11.71
N THR A 29 1.46 -2.18 11.20
CA THR A 29 0.09 -1.80 10.87
C THR A 29 -0.27 -2.32 9.50
N HIS A 30 -1.42 -2.98 9.37
CA HIS A 30 -1.86 -3.48 8.07
C HIS A 30 -2.29 -2.32 7.16
N TYR A 31 -2.16 -2.52 5.85
CA TYR A 31 -2.46 -1.51 4.85
C TYR A 31 -3.22 -2.12 3.69
N CYS A 32 -4.23 -1.41 3.20
CA CYS A 32 -4.73 -1.66 1.85
C CYS A 32 -5.04 -0.37 1.10
N ASP A 33 -5.03 -0.45 -0.23
CA ASP A 33 -5.36 0.68 -1.08
C ASP A 33 -6.12 0.32 -2.36
N LEU A 34 -6.48 1.36 -3.11
CA LEU A 34 -7.15 1.26 -4.40
C LEU A 34 -6.17 1.53 -5.56
N THR A 35 -4.86 1.39 -5.35
CA THR A 35 -3.88 1.78 -6.38
C THR A 35 -4.06 0.96 -7.66
N GLY A 36 -3.95 1.64 -8.80
CA GLY A 36 -3.82 1.05 -10.13
C GLY A 36 -2.47 1.37 -10.76
N GLU A 37 -1.44 1.68 -9.95
CA GLU A 37 -0.15 2.22 -10.41
C GLU A 37 0.97 1.16 -10.35
N PRO A 38 1.09 0.24 -11.33
CA PRO A 38 1.99 -0.92 -11.27
C PRO A 38 3.47 -0.56 -11.19
N GLN A 39 3.87 0.55 -11.80
CA GLN A 39 5.26 1.03 -11.73
C GLN A 39 5.63 1.44 -10.30
N TRP A 40 4.71 2.09 -9.59
CA TRP A 40 4.91 2.45 -8.20
C TRP A 40 4.95 1.20 -7.32
N MET A 41 3.98 0.29 -7.47
CA MET A 41 3.95 -0.98 -6.74
C MET A 41 5.27 -1.75 -6.88
N ALA A 42 5.77 -1.89 -8.12
CA ALA A 42 7.05 -2.56 -8.37
C ALA A 42 8.23 -1.80 -7.73
N SER A 43 8.22 -0.46 -7.79
CA SER A 43 9.31 0.37 -7.23
C SER A 43 9.43 0.29 -5.70
N VAL A 44 8.32 0.05 -5.00
CA VAL A 44 8.30 0.00 -3.53
C VAL A 44 8.40 -1.42 -2.97
N PHE A 45 8.16 -2.45 -3.78
CA PHE A 45 8.11 -3.83 -3.31
C PHE A 45 9.40 -4.26 -2.59
N ASP A 46 10.55 -4.18 -3.25
CA ASP A 46 11.83 -4.62 -2.66
C ASP A 46 12.21 -3.81 -1.42
N ARG A 47 11.80 -2.54 -1.38
CA ARG A 47 12.05 -1.65 -0.26
C ARG A 47 11.19 -2.02 0.95
N VAL A 48 9.91 -2.32 0.73
CA VAL A 48 8.89 -2.40 1.79
C VAL A 48 8.70 -3.83 2.31
N SER A 49 8.81 -4.85 1.44
CA SER A 49 8.61 -6.25 1.80
C SER A 49 9.43 -6.69 3.03
N PRO A 50 10.74 -6.36 3.17
CA PRO A 50 11.51 -6.78 4.34
C PRO A 50 10.97 -6.20 5.66
N MET A 51 10.55 -4.92 5.66
CA MET A 51 9.99 -4.28 6.86
C MET A 51 8.63 -4.90 7.25
N ALA A 52 7.80 -5.19 6.25
CA ALA A 52 6.51 -5.83 6.48
C ALA A 52 6.65 -7.27 6.99
N GLU A 53 7.65 -8.02 6.50
CA GLU A 53 7.98 -9.35 7.00
C GLU A 53 8.46 -9.32 8.45
N GLU A 54 9.36 -8.38 8.78
CA GLU A 54 9.89 -8.23 10.14
C GLU A 54 8.81 -7.81 11.14
N SER A 55 7.93 -6.88 10.77
CA SER A 55 6.88 -6.36 11.66
C SER A 55 5.61 -7.23 11.70
N GLY A 56 5.43 -8.13 10.73
CA GLY A 56 4.20 -8.89 10.53
C GLY A 56 3.06 -8.08 9.89
N ALA A 57 3.34 -6.90 9.34
CA ALA A 57 2.35 -6.11 8.60
C ALA A 57 1.92 -6.84 7.31
N ARG A 58 0.64 -6.68 6.96
CA ARG A 58 0.09 -7.15 5.69
C ARG A 58 -0.26 -5.94 4.84
N LEU A 59 0.35 -5.83 3.67
CA LEU A 59 0.16 -4.71 2.74
C LEU A 59 -0.47 -5.25 1.46
N VAL A 60 -1.67 -4.78 1.11
CA VAL A 60 -2.44 -5.31 -0.03
C VAL A 60 -2.84 -4.16 -0.95
N HIS A 61 -2.31 -4.17 -2.17
CA HIS A 61 -2.68 -3.22 -3.21
C HIS A 61 -3.91 -3.68 -3.98
N CYS A 62 -4.50 -2.79 -4.77
CA CYS A 62 -5.58 -3.11 -5.71
C CYS A 62 -6.85 -3.68 -5.06
N CYS A 63 -7.21 -3.24 -3.85
CA CYS A 63 -8.40 -3.69 -3.10
C CYS A 63 -9.70 -3.01 -3.54
N GLY A 64 -9.75 -2.49 -4.77
CA GLY A 64 -10.88 -1.77 -5.34
C GLY A 64 -11.52 -2.51 -6.50
N PHE A 65 -12.64 -1.97 -6.98
CA PHE A 65 -13.20 -2.31 -8.28
C PHE A 65 -12.87 -1.17 -9.24
N ASP A 66 -12.26 -1.50 -10.38
CA ASP A 66 -11.96 -0.53 -11.42
C ASP A 66 -13.04 -0.54 -12.49
N SER A 67 -13.46 0.65 -12.91
CA SER A 67 -14.42 0.86 -13.99
C SER A 67 -13.69 1.45 -15.19
N ILE A 68 -12.91 0.59 -15.85
CA ILE A 68 -12.16 0.96 -17.04
C ILE A 68 -13.03 0.86 -18.29
N PRO A 69 -12.81 1.72 -19.30
CA PRO A 69 -13.41 1.54 -20.61
C PRO A 69 -13.15 0.12 -21.15
N SER A 70 -14.16 -0.49 -21.75
CA SER A 70 -13.99 -1.75 -22.48
C SER A 70 -13.58 -1.42 -23.92
N ASP A 71 -12.29 -1.24 -24.17
CA ASP A 71 -11.75 -1.14 -25.53
C ASP A 71 -10.42 -1.89 -25.69
#